data_AF-A0A952TSG4-F1
#
_entry.id   AF-A0A952TSG4-F1
#
_cell.length_a   1.000
_cell.length_b   1.000
_cell.length_c   1.000
_cell.angle_alpha   90.00
_cell.angle_beta   90.00
_cell.angle_gamma   90.00
#
_symmetry.space_group_name_H-M   'P 1'
#
loop_
_entity.id
_entity.type
_entity.pdbx_description
1 polymer ?
#
loop_
_entity_poly.entity_id
_entity_poly.type
_entity_poly.pdbx_seq_one_letter_code
_entity_poly.pdbx_strand_id
1 'polypeptide(L)'
;MWALRILSGPQAGSVHSLKLGRNLIGRAPHCEIKVNSNGVSKEHAEVHVYKDKILVVDLRSSNGTYLNGIKVQNGIIRLGDKMSVHDVIMDIIPAQEKASANAPVPRAAPPPGYAYPVAPGQGGHPYPMAYGGAAPAFPPEAMAAAGGMPAPAPQMMVNQGPLKNALASFEEYMNRVALPGVYKLAEILEFRMVLATFIILFIFGVTLLSMIPMVQITRTSITQESMRRASSLARTLARVNQQALLQGSFSALSTHDVETEDGVKRALIVQQSDGVILAPASQAGNSPDLPFVVSARRESKMKTEQIDSSTIGASFPIGMYDPNTGEPIVKAHAIILYDVGSLAFDDGRALSLFFQTLVIAAMLGLALFYFMYKLIEHPILALNQQLDNAMREKKDNLELKFMFPALQALIGNMNSLLTRYINGDTEGGGSAGTFGNKDSEAANLLHLMGYPSIAIRSDASIIACNSGFEQLARSTSMAMQNQTLSVIQDAALQQNIDHLISRAREVPGTLHNDQLEFGGHLCSLNCQAFSTSETVDYFIVSVSPVDGGG
;
A
#
# COMPACT_ATOMS: atom_id res chain seq x y z
N MET A 1 0.43 22.06 38.75
CA MET A 1 -0.74 22.27 37.85
C MET A 1 -0.48 21.45 36.59
N TRP A 2 -1.50 20.87 35.94
CA TRP A 2 -1.33 19.96 34.80
C TRP A 2 -1.79 20.62 33.51
N ALA A 3 -1.23 20.22 32.37
CA ALA A 3 -1.70 20.62 31.06
C ALA A 3 -1.78 19.42 30.11
N LEU A 4 -2.74 19.47 29.21
CA LEU A 4 -2.94 18.50 28.15
C LEU A 4 -2.39 19.09 26.84
N ARG A 5 -1.46 18.38 26.21
CA ARG A 5 -0.82 18.80 24.97
C ARG A 5 -1.25 17.90 23.82
N ILE A 6 -1.63 18.50 22.71
CA ILE A 6 -2.03 17.79 21.50
C ILE A 6 -0.78 17.49 20.66
N LEU A 7 -0.58 16.21 20.32
CA LEU A 7 0.59 15.71 19.60
C LEU A 7 0.31 15.47 18.10
N SER A 8 -0.93 15.17 17.73
CA SER A 8 -1.34 14.94 16.33
C SER A 8 -2.67 15.59 15.99
N GLY A 9 -2.94 15.77 14.69
CA GLY A 9 -4.17 16.38 14.19
C GLY A 9 -4.06 17.90 13.95
N PRO A 10 -5.16 18.56 13.58
CA PRO A 10 -5.16 19.96 13.15
C PRO A 10 -4.71 20.98 14.20
N GLN A 11 -4.65 20.55 15.47
CA GLN A 11 -4.23 21.37 16.60
C GLN A 11 -2.93 20.86 17.24
N ALA A 12 -2.12 20.06 16.52
CA ALA A 12 -0.84 19.58 17.01
C ALA A 12 0.04 20.74 17.50
N GLY A 13 0.60 20.59 18.71
CA GLY A 13 1.38 21.62 19.41
C GLY A 13 0.57 22.50 20.36
N SER A 14 -0.78 22.46 20.34
CA SER A 14 -1.59 23.21 21.31
C SER A 14 -1.48 22.60 22.71
N VAL A 15 -1.53 23.47 23.73
CA VAL A 15 -1.46 23.09 25.14
C VAL A 15 -2.63 23.72 25.87
N HIS A 16 -3.41 22.89 26.56
CA HIS A 16 -4.61 23.28 27.29
C HIS A 16 -4.39 23.02 28.78
N SER A 17 -4.49 24.06 29.62
CA SER A 17 -4.37 23.91 31.07
C SER A 17 -5.54 23.10 31.63
N LEU A 18 -5.25 22.11 32.48
CA LEU A 18 -6.25 21.31 33.16
C LEU A 18 -6.55 21.87 34.54
N LYS A 19 -7.85 22.03 34.83
CA LYS A 19 -8.35 22.41 36.15
C LYS A 19 -8.44 21.17 37.05
N LEU A 20 -8.40 21.39 38.36
CA LEU A 20 -8.72 20.35 39.33
C LEU A 20 -10.19 19.92 39.16
N GLY A 21 -10.47 18.62 39.19
CA GLY A 21 -11.80 18.07 38.91
C GLY A 21 -12.01 17.75 37.43
N ARG A 22 -13.24 17.90 36.93
CA ARG A 22 -13.69 17.45 35.61
C ARG A 22 -13.29 18.45 34.52
N ASN A 23 -12.62 17.96 33.47
CA ASN A 23 -12.31 18.68 32.24
C ASN A 23 -12.92 17.95 31.04
N LEU A 24 -13.75 18.62 30.24
CA LEU A 24 -14.49 17.98 29.14
C LEU A 24 -13.74 18.11 27.80
N ILE A 25 -13.57 16.99 27.10
CA ILE A 25 -12.93 16.89 25.78
C ILE A 25 -13.99 16.52 24.74
N GLY A 26 -14.03 17.26 23.63
CA GLY A 26 -14.92 16.95 22.53
C GLY A 26 -14.86 17.97 21.41
N ARG A 27 -15.62 17.74 20.33
CA ARG A 27 -15.68 18.67 19.19
C ARG A 27 -16.63 19.84 19.42
N ALA A 28 -17.58 19.71 20.35
CA ALA A 28 -18.57 20.75 20.59
C ALA A 28 -17.95 22.03 21.20
N PRO A 29 -18.48 23.22 20.89
CA PRO A 29 -17.89 24.49 21.33
C PRO A 29 -17.93 24.71 22.85
N HIS A 30 -18.79 23.99 23.58
CA HIS A 30 -18.89 24.07 25.03
C HIS A 30 -17.90 23.16 25.78
N CYS A 31 -17.12 22.33 25.07
CA CYS A 31 -16.06 21.53 25.68
C CYS A 31 -14.90 22.44 26.08
N GLU A 32 -14.36 22.23 27.29
CA GLU A 32 -13.20 23.00 27.76
C GLU A 32 -11.97 22.77 26.88
N ILE A 33 -11.83 21.54 26.37
CA ILE A 33 -10.79 21.15 25.42
C ILE A 33 -11.49 20.80 24.11
N LYS A 34 -11.60 21.81 23.25
CA LYS A 34 -12.20 21.68 21.93
C LYS A 34 -11.22 21.03 20.96
N VAL A 35 -11.64 19.89 20.39
CA VAL A 35 -10.88 19.12 19.42
C VAL A 35 -11.51 19.23 18.04
N ASN A 36 -10.79 19.82 17.09
CA ASN A 36 -11.23 20.05 15.72
C ASN A 36 -10.95 18.83 14.84
N SER A 37 -11.64 17.72 15.10
CA SER A 37 -11.61 16.52 14.24
C SER A 37 -12.99 15.92 14.08
N ASN A 38 -13.39 15.64 12.82
CA ASN A 38 -14.73 15.14 12.50
C ASN A 38 -15.07 13.79 13.16
N GLY A 39 -14.08 12.95 13.42
CA GLY A 39 -14.29 11.67 14.11
C GLY A 39 -14.34 11.79 15.64
N VAL A 40 -14.18 12.99 16.20
CA VAL A 40 -14.37 13.23 17.63
C VAL A 40 -15.84 13.59 17.90
N SER A 41 -16.48 12.81 18.78
CA SER A 41 -17.83 13.07 19.29
C SER A 41 -17.98 14.47 19.91
N LYS A 42 -19.21 14.98 19.93
CA LYS A 42 -19.54 16.30 20.50
C LYS A 42 -19.01 16.44 21.93
N GLU A 43 -19.30 15.44 22.75
CA GLU A 43 -18.70 15.18 24.05
C GLU A 43 -18.07 13.79 23.93
N HIS A 44 -16.75 13.69 24.07
CA HIS A 44 -16.02 12.46 23.76
C HIS A 44 -15.51 11.78 25.03
N ALA A 45 -14.80 12.54 25.86
CA ALA A 45 -14.19 12.04 27.08
C ALA A 45 -14.09 13.13 28.14
N GLU A 46 -13.92 12.72 29.38
CA GLU A 46 -13.62 13.60 30.50
C GLU A 46 -12.27 13.23 31.11
N VAL A 47 -11.51 14.26 31.49
CA VAL A 47 -10.28 14.13 32.25
C VAL A 47 -10.52 14.67 33.65
N HIS A 48 -10.51 13.78 34.63
CA HIS A 48 -10.68 14.09 36.05
C HIS A 48 -9.31 14.20 36.70
N VAL A 49 -8.95 15.41 37.10
CA VAL A 49 -7.67 15.68 37.77
C VAL A 49 -7.87 15.71 39.27
N TYR A 50 -7.27 14.74 39.97
CA TYR A 50 -7.16 14.70 41.42
C TYR A 50 -5.77 15.16 41.87
N LYS A 51 -5.54 15.28 43.18
CA LYS A 51 -4.23 15.69 43.73
C LYS A 51 -3.13 14.65 43.44
N ASP A 52 -3.49 13.37 43.38
CA ASP A 52 -2.60 12.21 43.32
C ASP A 52 -2.65 11.45 41.97
N LYS A 53 -3.70 11.64 41.17
CA LYS A 53 -3.92 10.90 39.93
C LYS A 53 -4.76 11.67 38.91
N ILE A 54 -4.66 11.25 37.65
CA ILE A 54 -5.48 11.76 36.54
C ILE A 54 -6.24 10.58 35.96
N LEU A 55 -7.56 10.69 35.89
CA LEU A 55 -8.44 9.66 35.33
C LEU A 55 -9.04 10.18 34.03
N VAL A 56 -9.05 9.36 32.98
CA VAL A 56 -9.84 9.59 31.77
C VAL A 56 -11.06 8.68 31.75
N VAL A 57 -12.20 9.23 31.36
CA VAL A 57 -13.49 8.55 31.26
C VAL A 57 -14.07 8.80 29.87
N ASP A 58 -14.33 7.75 29.10
CA ASP A 58 -14.99 7.85 27.80
C ASP A 58 -16.50 8.05 28.00
N LEU A 59 -17.07 9.06 27.33
CA LEU A 59 -18.50 9.38 27.41
C LEU A 59 -19.33 8.63 26.36
N ARG A 60 -19.02 7.35 26.14
CA ARG A 60 -19.60 6.52 25.06
C ARG A 60 -19.42 7.17 23.69
N SER A 61 -18.20 7.59 23.42
CA SER A 61 -17.86 8.21 22.15
C SER A 61 -18.00 7.23 20.99
N SER A 62 -18.24 7.75 19.78
CA SER A 62 -18.48 6.92 18.59
C SER A 62 -17.26 6.08 18.20
N ASN A 63 -16.05 6.63 18.39
CA ASN A 63 -14.80 5.99 18.00
C ASN A 63 -14.00 5.42 19.19
N GLY A 64 -14.42 5.73 20.43
CA GLY A 64 -13.75 5.33 21.65
C GLY A 64 -12.55 6.20 22.02
N THR A 65 -12.24 6.21 23.31
CA THR A 65 -11.00 6.74 23.88
C THR A 65 -9.99 5.61 24.05
N TYR A 66 -8.73 5.87 23.70
CA TYR A 66 -7.64 4.91 23.84
C TYR A 66 -6.55 5.48 24.74
N LEU A 67 -5.92 4.60 25.53
CA LEU A 67 -4.75 4.92 26.33
C LEU A 67 -3.63 3.95 25.93
N ASN A 68 -2.51 4.49 25.42
CA ASN A 68 -1.39 3.74 24.86
C ASN A 68 -1.82 2.67 23.83
N GLY A 69 -2.81 3.01 22.99
CA GLY A 69 -3.35 2.13 21.95
C GLY A 69 -4.42 1.13 22.41
N ILE A 70 -4.71 1.05 23.71
CA ILE A 70 -5.75 0.17 24.27
C ILE A 70 -7.03 0.98 24.48
N LYS A 71 -8.16 0.51 23.94
CA LYS A 71 -9.47 1.16 24.14
C LYS A 71 -9.86 1.06 25.62
N VAL A 72 -10.18 2.19 26.24
CA VAL A 72 -10.55 2.26 27.65
C VAL A 72 -11.90 2.96 27.81
N GLN A 73 -12.72 2.44 28.71
CA GLN A 73 -13.89 3.18 29.18
C GLN A 73 -13.52 4.12 30.33
N ASN A 74 -12.66 3.63 31.25
CA ASN A 74 -12.03 4.40 32.31
C ASN A 74 -10.55 4.02 32.38
N GLY A 75 -9.64 4.97 32.59
CA GLY A 75 -8.20 4.69 32.68
C GLY A 75 -7.44 5.74 33.48
N ILE A 76 -6.42 5.33 34.23
CA ILE A 76 -5.53 6.27 34.93
C ILE A 76 -4.42 6.67 33.96
N ILE A 77 -4.28 7.97 33.70
CA ILE A 77 -3.22 8.53 32.86
C ILE A 77 -2.02 8.89 33.73
N ARG A 78 -0.84 8.40 33.36
CA ARG A 78 0.44 8.76 33.96
C ARG A 78 1.25 9.68 33.03
N LEU A 79 2.27 10.32 33.59
CA LEU A 79 3.18 11.13 32.79
C LEU A 79 3.87 10.26 31.72
N GLY A 80 3.85 10.71 30.48
CA GLY A 80 4.41 9.96 29.34
C GLY A 80 3.42 9.04 28.63
N ASP A 81 2.26 8.75 29.22
CA ASP A 81 1.19 8.02 28.54
C ASP A 81 0.58 8.88 27.42
N LYS A 82 0.20 8.21 26.34
CA LYS A 82 -0.50 8.83 25.21
C LYS A 82 -1.95 8.42 25.25
N MET A 83 -2.84 9.40 25.39
CA MET A 83 -4.26 9.19 25.16
C MET A 83 -4.62 9.57 23.74
N SER A 84 -5.58 8.90 23.12
CA SER A 84 -6.13 9.32 21.84
C SER A 84 -7.64 9.28 21.82
N VAL A 85 -8.21 10.25 21.10
CA VAL A 85 -9.64 10.33 20.78
C VAL A 85 -9.73 10.37 19.26
N HIS A 86 -10.15 9.25 18.66
CA HIS A 86 -10.05 9.04 17.21
C HIS A 86 -8.61 9.22 16.66
N ASP A 87 -8.37 10.22 15.82
CA ASP A 87 -7.11 10.53 15.13
C ASP A 87 -6.23 11.53 15.89
N VAL A 88 -6.71 12.06 17.02
CA VAL A 88 -6.02 13.08 17.82
C VAL A 88 -5.35 12.41 19.03
N ILE A 89 -4.03 12.44 19.05
CA ILE A 89 -3.18 11.92 20.12
C ILE A 89 -2.77 13.08 21.04
N MET A 90 -2.79 12.86 22.35
CA MET A 90 -2.52 13.84 23.38
C MET A 90 -1.70 13.22 24.51
N ASP A 91 -0.92 14.03 25.22
CA ASP A 91 -0.25 13.64 26.45
C ASP A 91 -0.47 14.66 27.57
N ILE A 92 -0.20 14.24 28.80
CA ILE A 92 -0.24 15.11 29.98
C ILE A 92 1.18 15.55 30.32
N ILE A 93 1.36 16.85 30.47
CA ILE A 93 2.61 17.48 30.89
C ILE A 93 2.40 18.30 32.17
N PRO A 94 3.44 18.47 33.01
CA PRO A 94 3.39 19.45 34.09
C PRO A 94 3.23 20.84 33.47
N ALA A 95 2.25 21.62 33.92
CA ALA A 95 2.09 22.99 33.47
C ALA A 95 3.30 23.80 33.97
N GLN A 96 4.21 24.17 33.06
CA GLN A 96 5.19 25.20 33.37
C GLN A 96 4.46 26.53 33.51
N GLU A 97 4.64 27.21 34.64
CA GLU A 97 4.26 28.60 34.79
C GLU A 97 5.00 29.40 33.72
N LYS A 98 4.26 29.88 32.71
CA LYS A 98 4.74 30.99 31.90
C LYS A 98 4.88 32.18 32.85
N ALA A 99 6.12 32.61 33.04
CA ALA A 99 6.44 33.90 33.62
C ALA A 99 5.55 34.98 32.98
N SER A 100 4.89 35.75 33.83
CA SER A 100 4.02 36.87 33.48
C SER A 100 4.67 37.76 32.42
N ALA A 101 3.99 37.92 31.28
CA ALA A 101 4.35 38.87 30.24
C ALA A 101 3.98 40.32 30.63
N ASN A 102 4.45 40.77 31.80
CA ASN A 102 4.37 42.15 32.25
C ASN A 102 5.55 42.47 33.18
N ALA A 103 6.73 42.66 32.60
CA ALA A 103 7.83 43.41 33.20
C ALA A 103 8.59 44.17 32.09
N PRO A 104 8.97 45.44 32.31
CA PRO A 104 9.45 46.34 31.26
C PRO A 104 10.86 45.97 30.77
N VAL A 105 11.04 46.00 29.45
CA VAL A 105 12.30 45.67 28.76
C VAL A 105 13.31 46.84 28.91
N PRO A 106 14.56 46.62 29.37
CA PRO A 106 15.61 47.64 29.29
C PRO A 106 16.04 47.81 27.83
N ARG A 107 15.96 49.04 27.32
CA ARG A 107 16.36 49.42 25.97
C ARG A 107 17.89 49.45 25.87
N ALA A 108 18.49 48.51 25.13
CA ALA A 108 19.91 48.56 24.77
C ALA A 108 20.15 49.65 23.69
N ALA A 109 21.25 50.38 23.83
CA ALA A 109 21.66 51.48 22.98
C ALA A 109 22.13 51.01 21.58
N PRO A 110 21.94 51.81 20.52
CA PRO A 110 22.46 51.50 19.18
C PRO A 110 23.95 51.90 19.05
N PRO A 111 24.74 51.22 18.19
CA PRO A 111 26.13 51.56 17.91
C PRO A 111 26.25 52.83 17.02
N PRO A 112 27.38 53.57 17.11
CA PRO A 112 27.54 54.84 16.42
C PRO A 112 27.84 54.68 14.92
N GLY A 113 26.97 55.29 14.11
CA GLY A 113 27.28 56.16 12.97
C GLY A 113 28.06 55.59 11.78
N TYR A 114 27.40 55.49 10.63
CA TYR A 114 27.85 56.14 9.39
C TYR A 114 26.65 56.71 8.64
N ALA A 115 26.79 57.97 8.24
CA ALA A 115 25.77 58.84 7.70
C ALA A 115 25.54 58.62 6.19
N TYR A 116 24.31 58.89 5.74
CA TYR A 116 24.06 59.42 4.40
C TYR A 116 23.06 60.57 4.44
N PRO A 117 23.14 61.53 3.49
CA PRO A 117 22.65 62.89 3.65
C PRO A 117 21.16 63.04 3.38
N VAL A 118 20.60 64.02 4.08
CA VAL A 118 19.23 64.53 3.99
C VAL A 118 19.05 65.40 2.74
N ALA A 119 17.88 65.29 2.11
CA ALA A 119 17.29 66.38 1.33
C ALA A 119 15.85 66.63 1.81
N PRO A 120 15.35 67.89 1.77
CA PRO A 120 14.48 68.42 2.81
C PRO A 120 13.04 68.77 2.37
N GLY A 121 12.13 68.78 3.35
CA GLY A 121 10.87 69.54 3.34
C GLY A 121 9.65 68.77 2.79
N GLN A 122 8.44 68.86 3.32
CA GLN A 122 7.81 69.73 4.32
C GLN A 122 6.45 69.12 4.70
N GLY A 123 6.04 69.26 5.97
CA GLY A 123 4.64 69.35 6.47
C GLY A 123 3.72 68.13 6.28
N GLY A 124 2.85 67.71 7.19
CA GLY A 124 2.22 68.39 8.32
C GLY A 124 0.69 68.17 8.27
N HIS A 125 0.21 67.10 8.94
CA HIS A 125 -1.16 66.87 9.46
C HIS A 125 -2.36 66.90 8.46
N PRO A 126 -3.63 66.67 8.91
CA PRO A 126 -4.29 65.36 9.03
C PRO A 126 -5.62 65.25 8.21
N TYR A 127 -6.25 64.05 8.21
CA TYR A 127 -7.59 63.68 7.67
C TYR A 127 -8.72 64.72 7.92
N PRO A 128 -9.92 64.74 7.25
CA PRO A 128 -10.67 63.56 6.74
C PRO A 128 -11.68 63.75 5.54
N MET A 129 -12.27 62.62 5.12
CA MET A 129 -13.67 62.39 4.64
C MET A 129 -14.24 63.01 3.33
N ALA A 130 -14.80 62.08 2.54
CA ALA A 130 -16.16 62.05 1.99
C ALA A 130 -16.49 62.53 0.56
N TYR A 131 -17.15 61.60 -0.13
CA TYR A 131 -18.21 61.69 -1.14
C TYR A 131 -17.93 62.34 -2.52
N GLY A 132 -18.07 61.47 -3.53
CA GLY A 132 -19.16 61.65 -4.50
C GLY A 132 -18.79 62.17 -5.89
N GLY A 133 -19.05 61.34 -6.90
CA GLY A 133 -19.77 61.80 -8.09
C GLY A 133 -18.95 62.07 -9.35
N ALA A 134 -19.18 61.17 -10.31
CA ALA A 134 -19.35 61.40 -11.75
C ALA A 134 -18.14 61.81 -12.62
N ALA A 135 -18.02 61.04 -13.72
CA ALA A 135 -17.14 61.23 -14.87
C ALA A 135 -17.37 62.57 -15.60
N PRO A 136 -16.45 62.97 -16.49
CA PRO A 136 -16.76 62.73 -17.90
C PRO A 136 -15.57 62.41 -18.83
N ALA A 137 -15.92 61.70 -19.90
CA ALA A 137 -15.54 61.86 -21.31
C ALA A 137 -14.06 61.80 -21.77
N PHE A 138 -13.83 60.85 -22.69
CA PHE A 138 -12.71 60.78 -23.64
C PHE A 138 -12.61 62.00 -24.57
N PRO A 139 -11.40 62.24 -25.10
CA PRO A 139 -11.23 62.32 -26.56
C PRO A 139 -10.07 61.43 -27.09
N PRO A 140 -9.93 61.28 -28.41
CA PRO A 140 -9.58 60.00 -29.05
C PRO A 140 -8.16 59.91 -29.62
N GLU A 141 -7.82 58.67 -30.01
CA GLU A 141 -6.90 58.30 -31.11
C GLU A 141 -5.45 58.80 -31.10
N ALA A 142 -4.55 57.89 -30.74
CA ALA A 142 -3.30 57.71 -31.50
C ALA A 142 -3.02 56.21 -31.64
N MET A 143 -3.13 55.76 -32.89
CA MET A 143 -2.78 54.44 -33.39
C MET A 143 -1.31 54.07 -33.08
N ALA A 144 -1.19 52.85 -32.54
CA ALA A 144 -0.42 51.74 -33.14
C ALA A 144 1.11 51.82 -33.14
N ALA A 145 1.72 50.91 -32.37
CA ALA A 145 2.66 49.88 -32.86
C ALA A 145 3.56 49.40 -31.70
N ALA A 146 3.20 48.28 -31.05
CA ALA A 146 4.12 47.30 -30.48
C ALA A 146 3.30 46.17 -29.86
N GLY A 147 3.13 45.08 -30.62
CA GLY A 147 2.51 43.85 -30.12
C GLY A 147 3.40 43.16 -29.10
N GLY A 148 3.04 43.27 -27.82
CA GLY A 148 3.47 42.37 -26.76
C GLY A 148 2.29 41.49 -26.35
N MET A 149 2.45 40.17 -26.43
CA MET A 149 1.46 39.20 -25.95
C MET A 149 1.16 39.46 -24.45
N PRO A 150 -0.11 39.37 -23.99
CA PRO A 150 -0.38 39.42 -22.56
C PRO A 150 0.14 38.13 -21.90
N ALA A 151 0.87 38.30 -20.78
CA ALA A 151 1.31 37.20 -19.94
C ALA A 151 0.11 36.33 -19.52
N PRO A 152 0.26 34.99 -19.45
CA PRO A 152 -0.81 34.12 -18.99
C PRO A 152 -1.14 34.47 -17.53
N ALA A 153 -2.42 34.66 -17.25
CA ALA A 153 -2.91 34.90 -15.90
C ALA A 153 -2.44 33.76 -14.97
N PRO A 154 -2.00 34.06 -13.73
CA PRO A 154 -1.61 33.03 -12.78
C PRO A 154 -2.81 32.11 -12.53
N GLN A 155 -2.66 30.85 -12.93
CA GLN A 155 -3.67 29.82 -12.71
C GLN A 155 -3.90 29.67 -11.21
N MET A 156 -5.13 29.91 -10.77
CA MET A 156 -5.57 29.62 -9.40
C MET A 156 -5.39 28.13 -9.15
N MET A 157 -4.44 27.74 -8.31
CA MET A 157 -4.34 26.38 -7.79
C MET A 157 -5.63 26.06 -7.05
N VAL A 158 -6.47 25.24 -7.67
CA VAL A 158 -7.65 24.66 -7.05
C VAL A 158 -7.15 23.87 -5.85
N ASN A 159 -7.49 24.33 -4.64
CA ASN A 159 -7.18 23.64 -3.40
C ASN A 159 -7.99 22.35 -3.34
N GLN A 160 -7.48 21.29 -3.96
CA GLN A 160 -7.99 19.95 -3.81
C GLN A 160 -7.70 19.51 -2.38
N GLY A 161 -8.67 18.90 -1.70
CA GLY A 161 -8.57 18.58 -0.26
C GLY A 161 -7.28 17.84 0.11
N PRO A 162 -6.86 17.86 1.40
CA PRO A 162 -5.55 17.37 1.84
C PRO A 162 -5.23 15.94 1.40
N LEU A 163 -6.25 15.08 1.27
CA LEU A 163 -6.10 13.72 0.74
C LEU A 163 -5.70 13.70 -0.74
N LYS A 164 -6.28 14.56 -1.59
CA LYS A 164 -5.93 14.63 -3.01
C LYS A 164 -4.53 15.15 -3.23
N ASN A 165 -4.08 16.13 -2.43
CA ASN A 165 -2.71 16.62 -2.50
C ASN A 165 -1.69 15.56 -2.04
N ALA A 166 -2.04 14.78 -1.02
CA ALA A 166 -1.22 13.64 -0.59
C ALA A 166 -1.17 12.53 -1.66
N LEU A 167 -2.29 12.22 -2.31
CA LEU A 167 -2.33 11.25 -3.41
C LEU A 167 -1.55 11.73 -4.63
N ALA A 168 -1.63 13.02 -4.97
CA ALA A 168 -0.88 13.61 -6.09
C ALA A 168 0.64 13.60 -5.83
N SER A 169 1.08 13.98 -4.62
CA SER A 169 2.49 13.92 -4.25
C SER A 169 3.02 12.49 -4.14
N PHE A 170 2.19 11.54 -3.70
CA PHE A 170 2.50 10.11 -3.76
C PHE A 170 2.66 9.63 -5.20
N GLU A 171 1.72 9.95 -6.08
CA GLU A 171 1.78 9.59 -7.50
C GLU A 171 3.02 10.18 -8.18
N GLU A 172 3.36 11.44 -7.89
CA GLU A 172 4.59 12.09 -8.36
C GLU A 172 5.86 11.36 -7.88
N TYR A 173 5.93 11.00 -6.59
CA TYR A 173 7.04 10.22 -6.05
C TYR A 173 7.16 8.84 -6.71
N MET A 174 6.04 8.15 -6.88
CA MET A 174 5.99 6.82 -7.51
C MET A 174 6.46 6.87 -8.97
N ASN A 175 5.97 7.84 -9.74
CA ASN A 175 6.39 8.10 -11.12
C ASN A 175 7.88 8.44 -11.22
N ARG A 176 8.43 9.15 -10.23
CA ARG A 176 9.82 9.61 -10.25
C ARG A 176 10.83 8.54 -9.81
N VAL A 177 10.49 7.74 -8.79
CA VAL A 177 11.46 6.86 -8.10
C VAL A 177 11.20 5.39 -8.37
N ALA A 178 9.97 4.93 -8.19
CA ALA A 178 9.65 3.50 -8.18
C ALA A 178 9.41 2.97 -9.60
N LEU A 179 8.53 3.63 -10.36
CA LEU A 179 8.09 3.18 -11.68
C LEU A 179 9.21 3.08 -12.73
N PRO A 180 10.22 3.97 -12.80
CA PRO A 180 11.31 3.83 -13.76
C PRO A 180 12.10 2.53 -13.58
N GLY A 181 12.26 2.07 -12.34
CA GLY A 181 12.89 0.77 -12.06
C GLY A 181 12.01 -0.39 -12.52
N VAL A 182 10.71 -0.33 -12.22
CA VAL A 182 9.73 -1.37 -12.61
C VAL A 182 9.61 -1.50 -14.14
N TYR A 183 9.63 -0.40 -14.87
CA TYR A 183 9.59 -0.43 -16.34
C TYR A 183 10.87 -1.01 -16.95
N LYS A 184 12.05 -0.66 -16.41
CA LYS A 184 13.32 -1.27 -16.85
C LYS A 184 13.35 -2.79 -16.65
N LEU A 185 12.75 -3.30 -15.59
CA LEU A 185 12.61 -4.75 -15.37
C LEU A 185 11.86 -5.43 -16.52
N ALA A 186 10.82 -4.79 -17.07
CA ALA A 186 10.04 -5.29 -18.20
C ALA A 186 10.70 -5.10 -19.58
N GLU A 187 11.81 -4.35 -19.65
CA GLU A 187 12.68 -4.29 -20.85
C GLU A 187 13.65 -5.48 -20.87
N ILE A 188 14.11 -5.94 -19.70
CA ILE A 188 15.15 -6.98 -19.59
C ILE A 188 14.54 -8.39 -19.49
N LEU A 189 13.42 -8.53 -18.77
CA LEU A 189 12.77 -9.81 -18.51
C LEU A 189 11.45 -9.92 -19.27
N GLU A 190 11.09 -11.14 -19.68
CA GLU A 190 9.76 -11.41 -20.22
C GLU A 190 8.67 -11.02 -19.22
N PHE A 191 7.59 -10.44 -19.73
CA PHE A 191 6.47 -9.93 -18.92
C PHE A 191 5.93 -10.98 -17.91
N ARG A 192 5.88 -12.26 -18.31
CA ARG A 192 5.42 -13.39 -17.47
C ARG A 192 6.32 -13.58 -16.24
N MET A 193 7.63 -13.42 -16.41
CA MET A 193 8.63 -13.59 -15.36
C MET A 193 8.66 -12.40 -14.42
N VAL A 194 8.42 -11.18 -14.94
CA VAL A 194 8.25 -9.98 -14.11
C VAL A 194 7.03 -10.17 -13.19
N LEU A 195 5.88 -10.57 -13.75
CA LEU A 195 4.67 -10.88 -13.00
C LEU A 195 4.92 -11.91 -11.88
N ALA A 196 5.57 -13.04 -12.22
CA ALA A 196 5.89 -14.07 -11.25
C ALA A 196 6.80 -13.55 -10.11
N THR A 197 7.80 -12.75 -10.45
CA THR A 197 8.74 -12.16 -9.46
C THR A 197 8.03 -11.24 -8.49
N PHE A 198 7.14 -10.38 -8.99
CA PHE A 198 6.35 -9.48 -8.14
C PHE A 198 5.39 -10.24 -7.21
N ILE A 199 4.76 -11.32 -7.68
CA ILE A 199 3.90 -12.18 -6.85
C ILE A 199 4.73 -12.86 -5.76
N ILE A 200 5.88 -13.42 -6.10
CA ILE A 200 6.78 -14.09 -5.13
C ILE A 200 7.23 -13.08 -4.06
N LEU A 201 7.74 -11.91 -4.48
CA LEU A 201 8.15 -10.85 -3.56
C LEU A 201 7.00 -10.38 -2.66
N PHE A 202 5.78 -10.31 -3.19
CA PHE A 202 4.60 -9.99 -2.40
C PHE A 202 4.30 -11.07 -1.35
N ILE A 203 4.32 -12.35 -1.72
CA ILE A 203 4.09 -13.45 -0.77
C ILE A 203 5.14 -13.40 0.35
N PHE A 204 6.42 -13.28 0.00
CA PHE A 204 7.50 -13.17 1.00
C PHE A 204 7.37 -11.90 1.84
N GLY A 205 7.04 -10.77 1.23
CA GLY A 205 6.83 -9.50 1.92
C GLY A 205 5.69 -9.59 2.93
N VAL A 206 4.53 -10.12 2.52
CA VAL A 206 3.37 -10.29 3.40
C VAL A 206 3.67 -11.25 4.53
N THR A 207 4.25 -12.42 4.24
CA THR A 207 4.56 -13.42 5.26
C THR A 207 5.56 -12.90 6.28
N LEU A 208 6.66 -12.27 5.84
CA LEU A 208 7.68 -11.73 6.73
C LEU A 208 7.14 -10.56 7.57
N LEU A 209 6.46 -9.61 6.93
CA LEU A 209 5.95 -8.42 7.60
C LEU A 209 4.80 -8.73 8.56
N SER A 210 4.08 -9.84 8.32
CA SER A 210 3.00 -10.30 9.21
C SER A 210 3.53 -11.16 10.35
N MET A 211 4.60 -11.94 10.15
CA MET A 211 5.16 -12.82 11.17
C MET A 211 5.82 -12.04 12.32
N ILE A 212 6.51 -10.93 12.03
CA ILE A 212 7.21 -10.11 13.03
C ILE A 212 6.27 -9.60 14.15
N PRO A 213 5.18 -8.85 13.83
CA PRO A 213 4.28 -8.35 14.86
C PRO A 213 3.57 -9.49 15.58
N MET A 214 3.24 -10.59 14.88
CA MET A 214 2.64 -11.77 15.48
C MET A 214 3.52 -12.35 16.60
N VAL A 215 4.81 -12.58 16.34
CA VAL A 215 5.73 -13.12 17.36
C VAL A 215 5.93 -12.14 18.53
N GLN A 216 6.06 -10.85 18.25
CA GLN A 216 6.29 -9.82 19.28
C GLN A 216 5.09 -9.66 20.22
N ILE A 217 3.88 -9.58 19.64
CA ILE A 217 2.64 -9.42 20.41
C ILE A 217 2.37 -10.69 21.20
N THR A 218 2.58 -11.89 20.63
CA THR A 218 2.39 -13.16 21.35
C THR A 218 3.30 -13.23 22.58
N ARG A 219 4.60 -12.92 22.47
CA ARG A 219 5.52 -12.95 23.62
C ARG A 219 5.11 -11.98 24.72
N THR A 220 4.86 -10.72 24.38
CA THR A 220 4.49 -9.69 25.37
C THR A 220 3.15 -9.99 26.04
N SER A 221 2.18 -10.49 25.27
CA SER A 221 0.86 -10.90 25.75
C SER A 221 0.92 -12.05 26.75
N ILE A 222 1.70 -13.09 26.46
CA ILE A 222 1.86 -14.26 27.34
C ILE A 222 2.55 -13.84 28.64
N THR A 223 3.60 -13.02 28.57
CA THR A 223 4.29 -12.53 29.78
C THR A 223 3.37 -11.71 30.69
N GLN A 224 2.58 -10.77 30.13
CA GLN A 224 1.66 -9.96 30.94
C GLN A 224 0.57 -10.80 31.60
N GLU A 225 0.00 -11.77 30.89
CA GLU A 225 -1.04 -12.64 31.46
C GLU A 225 -0.45 -13.57 32.53
N SER A 226 0.74 -14.10 32.28
CA SER A 226 1.50 -14.90 33.26
C SER A 226 1.82 -14.08 34.52
N MET A 227 2.20 -12.79 34.38
CA MET A 227 2.37 -11.88 35.53
C MET A 227 1.09 -11.71 36.33
N ARG A 228 -0.06 -11.56 35.67
CA ARG A 228 -1.37 -11.43 36.34
C ARG A 228 -1.72 -12.70 37.13
N ARG A 229 -1.56 -13.87 36.51
CA ARG A 229 -1.80 -15.17 37.17
C ARG A 229 -0.86 -15.38 38.36
N ALA A 230 0.45 -15.21 38.18
CA ALA A 230 1.43 -15.32 39.25
C ALA A 230 1.12 -14.38 40.43
N SER A 231 0.73 -13.14 40.13
CA SER A 231 0.32 -12.16 41.15
C SER A 231 -0.94 -12.55 41.91
N SER A 232 -1.92 -13.14 41.20
CA SER A 232 -3.15 -13.64 41.81
C SER A 232 -2.86 -14.81 42.74
N LEU A 233 -2.05 -15.77 42.30
CA LEU A 233 -1.62 -16.93 43.09
C LEU A 233 -0.81 -16.51 44.33
N ALA A 234 0.11 -15.56 44.19
CA ALA A 234 0.87 -15.02 45.33
C ALA A 234 -0.04 -14.35 46.37
N ARG A 235 -1.08 -13.63 45.91
CA ARG A 235 -2.08 -13.03 46.79
C ARG A 235 -2.94 -14.09 47.50
N THR A 236 -3.36 -15.14 46.78
CA THR A 236 -4.10 -16.26 47.37
C THR A 236 -3.26 -16.96 48.44
N LEU A 237 -2.00 -17.27 48.12
CA LEU A 237 -1.06 -17.90 49.05
C LEU A 237 -0.89 -17.05 50.32
N ALA A 238 -0.70 -15.74 50.16
CA ALA A 238 -0.60 -14.80 51.27
C ALA A 238 -1.85 -14.81 52.15
N ARG A 239 -3.04 -14.76 51.54
CA ARG A 239 -4.31 -14.66 52.26
C ARG A 239 -4.62 -15.93 53.05
N VAL A 240 -4.41 -17.11 52.46
CA VAL A 240 -4.63 -18.40 53.13
C VAL A 240 -3.73 -18.55 54.35
N ASN A 241 -2.47 -18.11 54.24
CA ASN A 241 -1.48 -18.28 55.30
C ASN A 241 -1.39 -17.12 56.30
N GLN A 242 -2.12 -16.02 56.06
CA GLN A 242 -2.04 -14.82 56.89
C GLN A 242 -2.38 -15.11 58.36
N GLN A 243 -3.45 -15.85 58.61
CA GLN A 243 -3.91 -16.13 59.98
C GLN A 243 -2.90 -17.00 60.75
N ALA A 244 -2.39 -18.07 60.12
CA ALA A 244 -1.42 -18.97 60.73
C ALA A 244 -0.12 -18.23 61.09
N LEU A 245 0.35 -17.35 60.19
CA LEU A 245 1.54 -16.54 60.42
C LEU A 245 1.36 -15.54 61.57
N LEU A 246 0.17 -14.93 61.68
CA LEU A 246 -0.14 -13.99 62.77
C LEU A 246 -0.19 -14.67 64.14
N GLN A 247 -0.63 -15.92 64.18
CA GLN A 247 -0.65 -16.75 65.39
C GLN A 247 0.71 -17.36 65.73
N GLY A 248 1.74 -17.16 64.88
CA GLY A 248 3.06 -17.78 65.04
C GLY A 248 3.06 -19.30 64.81
N SER A 249 2.01 -19.83 64.18
CA SER A 249 1.85 -21.26 63.91
C SER A 249 2.51 -21.61 62.57
N PHE A 250 3.83 -21.71 62.57
CA PHE A 250 4.60 -22.02 61.36
C PHE A 250 4.32 -23.42 60.81
N SER A 251 3.93 -24.37 61.66
CA SER A 251 3.54 -25.73 61.26
C SER A 251 2.22 -25.79 60.49
N ALA A 252 1.38 -24.75 60.59
CA ALA A 252 0.12 -24.64 59.86
C ALA A 252 0.25 -23.93 58.51
N LEU A 253 1.45 -23.47 58.14
CA LEU A 253 1.69 -22.85 56.83
C LEU A 253 1.66 -23.90 55.72
N SER A 254 0.89 -23.64 54.66
CA SER A 254 0.76 -24.53 53.50
C SER A 254 0.98 -23.77 52.20
N THR A 255 1.80 -24.35 51.32
CA THR A 255 2.00 -23.91 49.93
C THR A 255 1.38 -24.87 48.92
N HIS A 256 0.93 -26.05 49.36
CA HIS A 256 0.55 -27.17 48.50
C HIS A 256 -0.52 -26.82 47.48
N ASP A 257 -1.60 -26.16 47.92
CA ASP A 257 -2.74 -25.80 47.05
C ASP A 257 -2.33 -24.93 45.87
N VAL A 258 -1.28 -24.12 46.04
CA VAL A 258 -0.76 -23.24 44.98
C VAL A 258 0.35 -23.92 44.18
N GLU A 259 1.10 -24.85 44.77
CA GLU A 259 2.09 -25.66 44.04
C GLU A 259 1.45 -26.59 43.01
N THR A 260 0.21 -27.02 43.25
CA THR A 260 -0.54 -27.88 42.32
C THR A 260 -1.17 -27.12 41.15
N GLU A 261 -1.13 -25.78 41.16
CA GLU A 261 -1.69 -24.95 40.09
C GLU A 261 -0.80 -24.96 38.85
N ASP A 262 -1.44 -24.99 37.67
CA ASP A 262 -0.73 -25.07 36.39
C ASP A 262 0.21 -23.87 36.19
N GLY A 263 1.48 -24.20 35.92
CA GLY A 263 2.55 -23.22 35.71
C GLY A 263 3.28 -22.79 36.98
N VAL A 264 2.91 -23.24 38.18
CA VAL A 264 3.69 -22.91 39.39
C VAL A 264 4.92 -23.82 39.48
N LYS A 265 6.12 -23.25 39.30
CA LYS A 265 7.39 -23.96 39.51
C LYS A 265 7.68 -24.13 41.00
N ARG A 266 7.49 -23.05 41.77
CA ARG A 266 7.74 -23.02 43.22
C ARG A 266 6.81 -22.01 43.87
N ALA A 267 6.29 -22.38 45.04
CA ALA A 267 5.61 -21.47 45.95
C ALA A 267 6.39 -21.47 47.27
N LEU A 268 6.69 -20.28 47.80
CA LEU A 268 7.48 -20.11 49.01
C LEU A 268 6.82 -19.07 49.90
N ILE A 269 6.90 -19.27 51.21
CA ILE A 269 6.66 -18.22 52.19
C ILE A 269 8.00 -17.92 52.84
N VAL A 270 8.47 -16.69 52.72
CA VAL A 270 9.79 -16.28 53.24
C VAL A 270 9.63 -15.19 54.28
N GLN A 271 10.43 -15.25 55.33
CA GLN A 271 10.43 -14.26 56.39
C GLN A 271 11.11 -12.97 55.90
N GLN A 272 10.55 -11.80 56.29
CA GLN A 272 11.06 -10.52 55.79
C GLN A 272 12.45 -10.16 56.37
N SER A 273 12.73 -10.53 57.63
CA SER A 273 13.91 -10.10 58.39
C SER A 273 15.22 -10.72 57.91
N ASP A 274 15.23 -11.99 57.53
CA ASP A 274 16.42 -12.75 57.13
C ASP A 274 16.27 -13.42 55.76
N GLY A 275 15.04 -13.56 55.24
CA GLY A 275 14.77 -14.23 53.97
C GLY A 275 14.67 -15.75 54.09
N VAL A 276 14.62 -16.28 55.32
CA VAL A 276 14.50 -17.72 55.57
C VAL A 276 13.13 -18.22 55.10
N ILE A 277 13.11 -19.39 54.47
CA ILE A 277 11.88 -20.06 54.05
C ILE A 277 11.15 -20.56 55.30
N LEU A 278 9.87 -20.17 55.43
CA LEU A 278 8.94 -20.64 56.45
C LEU A 278 8.07 -21.79 55.92
N ALA A 279 7.73 -21.78 54.63
CA ALA A 279 7.01 -22.85 53.94
C ALA A 279 7.42 -22.94 52.47
N PRO A 280 7.43 -24.13 51.84
CA PRO A 280 6.97 -25.42 52.35
C PRO A 280 7.87 -25.97 53.46
N ALA A 281 7.30 -26.83 54.32
CA ALA A 281 8.02 -27.45 55.43
C ALA A 281 9.27 -28.23 54.99
N SER A 282 9.27 -28.77 53.77
CA SER A 282 10.42 -29.48 53.17
C SER A 282 11.64 -28.59 52.93
N GLN A 283 11.46 -27.28 52.81
CA GLN A 283 12.52 -26.31 52.55
C GLN A 283 12.67 -25.29 53.69
N ALA A 284 11.88 -25.42 54.75
CA ALA A 284 11.86 -24.49 55.86
C ALA A 284 13.23 -24.43 56.56
N GLY A 285 13.66 -23.23 56.96
CA GLY A 285 14.98 -22.98 57.56
C GLY A 285 16.10 -22.69 56.55
N ASN A 286 15.90 -22.96 55.26
CA ASN A 286 16.87 -22.60 54.21
C ASN A 286 16.66 -21.16 53.72
N SER A 287 17.73 -20.52 53.26
CA SER A 287 17.63 -19.25 52.53
C SER A 287 17.66 -19.52 51.02
N PRO A 288 16.68 -19.02 50.25
CA PRO A 288 16.66 -19.21 48.81
C PRO A 288 17.69 -18.29 48.14
N ASP A 289 18.62 -18.88 47.38
CA ASP A 289 19.59 -18.15 46.57
C ASP A 289 18.93 -17.65 45.27
N LEU A 290 18.02 -16.69 45.41
CA LEU A 290 17.27 -16.10 44.31
C LEU A 290 17.30 -14.57 44.43
N PRO A 291 17.93 -13.85 43.47
CA PRO A 291 18.01 -12.39 43.49
C PRO A 291 16.64 -11.71 43.61
N PHE A 292 15.62 -12.29 42.97
CA PHE A 292 14.24 -11.82 43.06
C PHE A 292 13.72 -11.81 44.50
N VAL A 293 13.94 -12.89 45.27
CA VAL A 293 13.48 -13.01 46.66
C VAL A 293 14.08 -11.92 47.54
N VAL A 294 15.38 -11.64 47.36
CA VAL A 294 16.11 -10.58 48.08
C VAL A 294 15.52 -9.20 47.77
N SER A 295 15.15 -8.95 46.52
CA SER A 295 14.53 -7.68 46.13
C SER A 295 13.07 -7.57 46.60
N ALA A 296 12.31 -8.66 46.54
CA ALA A 296 10.90 -8.72 46.89
C ALA A 296 10.65 -8.50 48.38
N ARG A 297 11.49 -9.08 49.26
CA ARG A 297 11.37 -8.91 50.72
C ARG A 297 11.55 -7.47 51.21
N ARG A 298 12.25 -6.65 50.43
CA ARG A 298 12.50 -5.23 50.77
C ARG A 298 11.31 -4.34 50.41
N GLU A 299 10.40 -4.83 49.58
CA GLU A 299 9.22 -4.09 49.14
C GLU A 299 8.03 -4.33 50.06
N SER A 300 7.37 -3.25 50.48
CA SER A 300 6.14 -3.32 51.28
C SER A 300 4.88 -3.48 50.43
N LYS A 301 5.02 -3.54 49.10
CA LYS A 301 3.93 -3.70 48.14
C LYS A 301 4.14 -4.96 47.31
N MET A 302 3.08 -5.40 46.62
CA MET A 302 3.20 -6.49 45.67
C MET A 302 4.23 -6.14 44.59
N LYS A 303 5.10 -7.10 44.26
CA LYS A 303 6.12 -6.95 43.23
C LYS A 303 6.00 -8.13 42.27
N THR A 304 6.00 -7.84 40.99
CA THR A 304 5.98 -8.88 39.95
C THR A 304 7.01 -8.51 38.91
N GLU A 305 7.89 -9.45 38.59
CA GLU A 305 9.04 -9.22 37.72
C GLU A 305 9.37 -10.48 36.93
N GLN A 306 9.82 -10.30 35.70
CA GLN A 306 10.35 -11.41 34.92
C GLN A 306 11.79 -11.69 35.38
N ILE A 307 12.04 -12.90 35.88
CA ILE A 307 13.36 -13.29 36.41
C ILE A 307 14.26 -13.73 35.26
N ASP A 308 13.71 -14.50 34.32
CA ASP A 308 14.41 -15.01 33.14
C ASP A 308 13.44 -15.16 31.95
N SER A 309 13.90 -15.76 30.85
CA SER A 309 13.10 -15.91 29.63
C SER A 309 11.84 -16.79 29.79
N SER A 310 11.75 -17.63 30.82
CA SER A 310 10.65 -18.57 31.05
C SER A 310 10.00 -18.45 32.43
N THR A 311 10.53 -17.65 33.34
CA THR A 311 10.09 -17.60 34.74
C THR A 311 9.73 -16.20 35.18
N ILE A 312 8.57 -16.08 35.81
CA ILE A 312 8.05 -14.86 36.41
C ILE A 312 8.02 -15.03 37.92
N GLY A 313 8.61 -14.08 38.63
CA GLY A 313 8.50 -13.95 40.07
C GLY A 313 7.35 -13.03 40.43
N ALA A 314 6.46 -13.48 41.32
CA ALA A 314 5.47 -12.63 41.96
C ALA A 314 5.60 -12.73 43.47
N SER A 315 5.58 -11.61 44.16
CA SER A 315 5.60 -11.54 45.62
C SER A 315 4.44 -10.73 46.15
N PHE A 316 3.83 -11.22 47.23
CA PHE A 316 2.80 -10.53 47.97
C PHE A 316 3.16 -10.46 49.45
N PRO A 317 3.17 -9.27 50.07
CA PRO A 317 3.49 -9.13 51.49
C PRO A 317 2.39 -9.70 52.38
N ILE A 318 2.79 -10.40 53.44
CA ILE A 318 1.93 -10.92 54.50
C ILE A 318 2.25 -10.14 55.78
N GLY A 319 1.27 -9.44 56.31
CA GLY A 319 1.47 -8.53 57.43
C GLY A 319 0.19 -8.23 58.21
N MET A 320 0.36 -7.39 59.22
CA MET A 320 -0.71 -6.83 60.06
C MET A 320 -0.69 -5.31 60.01
N TYR A 321 -1.83 -4.68 60.21
CA TYR A 321 -1.88 -3.24 60.44
C TYR A 321 -1.51 -2.96 61.89
N ASP A 322 -0.59 -2.02 62.10
CA ASP A 322 -0.30 -1.48 63.42
C ASP A 322 -1.55 -0.76 63.94
N PRO A 323 -2.13 -1.18 65.09
CA PRO A 323 -3.34 -0.57 65.63
C PRO A 323 -3.15 0.90 66.07
N ASN A 324 -1.91 1.36 66.28
CA ASN A 324 -1.62 2.73 66.72
C ASN A 324 -1.34 3.67 65.56
N THR A 325 -0.61 3.22 64.55
CA THR A 325 -0.20 4.03 63.39
C THR A 325 -1.06 3.80 62.15
N GLY A 326 -1.80 2.69 62.10
CA GLY A 326 -2.56 2.26 60.93
C GLY A 326 -1.68 1.77 59.78
N GLU A 327 -0.36 1.69 59.96
CA GLU A 327 0.58 1.29 58.91
C GLU A 327 0.72 -0.24 58.82
N PRO A 328 0.85 -0.79 57.60
CA PRO A 328 1.03 -2.23 57.41
C PRO A 328 2.45 -2.67 57.78
N ILE A 329 2.58 -3.44 58.87
CA ILE A 329 3.80 -4.15 59.26
C ILE A 329 3.83 -5.49 58.53
N VAL A 330 4.71 -5.60 57.55
CA VAL A 330 4.99 -6.85 56.84
C VAL A 330 5.83 -7.76 57.75
N LYS A 331 5.55 -9.07 57.76
CA LYS A 331 6.31 -10.08 58.53
C LYS A 331 6.93 -11.14 57.61
N ALA A 332 6.23 -11.49 56.54
CA ALA A 332 6.69 -12.45 55.54
C ALA A 332 6.21 -12.04 54.15
N HIS A 333 6.72 -12.71 53.12
CA HIS A 333 6.26 -12.57 51.74
C HIS A 333 5.88 -13.94 51.19
N ALA A 334 4.71 -14.02 50.57
CA ALA A 334 4.35 -15.13 49.70
C ALA A 334 5.00 -14.90 48.33
N ILE A 335 5.79 -15.85 47.86
CA ILE A 335 6.54 -15.79 46.62
C ILE A 335 6.13 -16.94 45.72
N ILE A 336 5.78 -16.62 44.47
CA ILE A 336 5.46 -17.58 43.42
C ILE A 336 6.48 -17.41 42.30
N LEU A 337 7.06 -18.53 41.87
CA LEU A 337 7.81 -18.63 40.63
C LEU A 337 6.92 -19.35 39.61
N TYR A 338 6.56 -18.64 38.55
CA TYR A 338 5.58 -19.07 37.56
C TYR A 338 6.25 -19.29 36.20
N ASP A 339 5.96 -20.39 35.54
CA ASP A 339 6.44 -20.73 34.20
C ASP A 339 5.55 -20.12 33.12
N VAL A 340 6.17 -19.43 32.18
CA VAL A 340 5.48 -18.73 31.08
C VAL A 340 4.98 -19.73 30.01
N GLY A 341 5.55 -20.94 29.94
CA GLY A 341 5.24 -21.95 28.92
C GLY A 341 3.91 -22.67 29.11
N SER A 342 3.27 -22.55 30.28
CA SER A 342 2.03 -23.26 30.59
C SER A 342 0.75 -22.55 30.13
N LEU A 343 0.82 -21.31 29.63
CA LEU A 343 -0.37 -20.58 29.20
C LEU A 343 -0.84 -21.01 27.82
N ALA A 344 -2.08 -21.53 27.76
CA ALA A 344 -2.81 -21.74 26.52
C ALA A 344 -3.11 -20.41 25.80
N PHE A 345 -3.09 -20.48 24.47
CA PHE A 345 -3.33 -19.37 23.54
C PHE A 345 -4.72 -18.73 23.80
N ASP A 346 -4.81 -17.40 23.79
CA ASP A 346 -6.05 -16.64 24.00
C ASP A 346 -6.74 -16.34 22.65
N ASP A 347 -7.93 -16.90 22.43
CA ASP A 347 -8.68 -16.82 21.17
C ASP A 347 -8.99 -15.38 20.72
N GLY A 348 -9.23 -14.46 21.66
CA GLY A 348 -9.51 -13.06 21.34
C GLY A 348 -8.30 -12.32 20.78
N ARG A 349 -7.07 -12.74 21.14
CA ARG A 349 -5.82 -12.13 20.68
C ARG A 349 -5.39 -12.67 19.33
N ALA A 350 -5.66 -13.95 19.05
CA ALA A 350 -5.50 -14.54 17.73
C ALA A 350 -6.27 -13.74 16.66
N LEU A 351 -7.48 -13.31 17.01
CA LEU A 351 -8.35 -12.54 16.14
C LEU A 351 -7.80 -11.13 15.84
N SER A 352 -7.25 -10.42 16.85
CA SER A 352 -6.61 -9.12 16.62
C SER A 352 -5.37 -9.21 15.72
N LEU A 353 -4.57 -10.26 15.89
CA LEU A 353 -3.39 -10.53 15.06
C LEU A 353 -3.76 -10.86 13.61
N PHE A 354 -4.84 -11.61 13.43
CA PHE A 354 -5.40 -11.89 12.12
C PHE A 354 -5.83 -10.61 11.41
N PHE A 355 -6.55 -9.71 12.09
CA PHE A 355 -6.96 -8.43 11.49
C PHE A 355 -5.76 -7.54 11.12
N GLN A 356 -4.73 -7.45 11.96
CA GLN A 356 -3.53 -6.69 11.64
C GLN A 356 -2.81 -7.26 10.42
N THR A 357 -2.67 -8.59 10.36
CA THR A 357 -2.09 -9.32 9.23
C THR A 357 -2.89 -9.07 7.94
N LEU A 358 -4.22 -9.12 8.04
CA LEU A 358 -5.12 -8.85 6.92
C LEU A 358 -4.96 -7.42 6.39
N VAL A 359 -4.84 -6.43 7.27
CA VAL A 359 -4.65 -5.02 6.88
C VAL A 359 -3.29 -4.83 6.19
N ILE A 360 -2.22 -5.42 6.73
CA ILE A 360 -0.89 -5.37 6.11
C ILE A 360 -0.91 -6.03 4.73
N ALA A 361 -1.51 -7.22 4.62
CA ALA A 361 -1.66 -7.93 3.36
C ALA A 361 -2.47 -7.12 2.34
N ALA A 362 -3.57 -6.48 2.76
CA ALA A 362 -4.39 -5.64 1.91
C ALA A 362 -3.62 -4.40 1.41
N MET A 363 -2.85 -3.73 2.27
CA MET A 363 -2.04 -2.58 1.87
C MET A 363 -0.94 -2.97 0.87
N LEU A 364 -0.20 -4.04 1.15
CA LEU A 364 0.81 -4.56 0.22
C LEU A 364 0.17 -5.03 -1.09
N GLY A 365 -1.04 -5.60 -1.03
CA GLY A 365 -1.77 -6.09 -2.19
C GLY A 365 -2.22 -4.94 -3.09
N LEU A 366 -2.67 -3.83 -2.49
CA LEU A 366 -3.01 -2.62 -3.22
C LEU A 366 -1.78 -1.98 -3.88
N ALA A 367 -0.63 -2.00 -3.19
CA ALA A 367 0.64 -1.56 -3.76
C ALA A 367 1.08 -2.45 -4.94
N LEU A 368 1.01 -3.78 -4.79
CA LEU A 368 1.29 -4.73 -5.87
C LEU A 368 0.35 -4.49 -7.07
N PHE A 369 -0.95 -4.35 -6.82
CA PHE A 369 -1.95 -4.06 -7.84
C PHE A 369 -1.61 -2.77 -8.59
N TYR A 370 -1.24 -1.70 -7.89
CA TYR A 370 -0.84 -0.43 -8.51
C TYR A 370 0.37 -0.61 -9.46
N PHE A 371 1.41 -1.32 -9.02
CA PHE A 371 2.56 -1.59 -9.88
C PHE A 371 2.21 -2.44 -11.09
N MET A 372 1.41 -3.48 -10.89
CA MET A 372 0.95 -4.37 -11.95
C MET A 372 0.13 -3.63 -13.00
N TYR A 373 -0.83 -2.82 -12.53
CA TYR A 373 -1.65 -1.97 -13.38
C TYR A 373 -0.78 -1.01 -14.20
N LYS A 374 0.14 -0.29 -13.55
CA LYS A 374 1.04 0.64 -14.25
C LYS A 374 2.00 -0.04 -15.21
N LEU A 375 2.44 -1.26 -14.90
CA LEU A 375 3.31 -2.07 -15.77
C LEU A 375 2.59 -2.46 -17.07
N ILE A 376 1.28 -2.72 -17.00
CA ILE A 376 0.45 -3.05 -18.17
C ILE A 376 0.06 -1.79 -18.95
N GLU A 377 -0.31 -0.72 -18.25
CA GLU A 377 -0.78 0.53 -18.84
C GLU A 377 0.32 1.25 -19.63
N HIS A 378 1.54 1.26 -19.11
CA HIS A 378 2.64 2.06 -19.67
C HIS A 378 3.03 1.67 -21.11
N PRO A 379 3.25 0.39 -21.47
CA PRO A 379 3.54 0.01 -22.85
C PRO A 379 2.41 0.39 -23.84
N ILE A 380 1.15 0.31 -23.42
CA ILE A 380 -0.01 0.64 -24.26
C ILE A 380 -0.06 2.16 -24.52
N LEU A 381 0.11 2.97 -23.48
CA LEU A 381 0.18 4.43 -23.60
C LEU A 381 1.38 4.88 -24.45
N ALA A 382 2.55 4.27 -24.23
CA ALA A 382 3.75 4.56 -25.01
C ALA A 382 3.55 4.23 -26.49
N LEU A 383 2.92 3.09 -26.80
CA LEU A 383 2.59 2.71 -28.18
C LEU A 383 1.64 3.73 -28.83
N ASN A 384 0.59 4.15 -28.12
CA ASN A 384 -0.36 5.13 -28.64
C ASN A 384 0.31 6.48 -28.93
N GLN A 385 1.18 6.95 -28.02
CA GLN A 385 1.97 8.17 -28.22
C GLN A 385 2.94 8.06 -29.40
N GLN A 386 3.61 6.90 -29.55
CA GLN A 386 4.49 6.67 -30.69
C GLN A 386 3.71 6.63 -32.01
N LEU A 387 2.51 6.03 -32.03
CA LEU A 387 1.62 6.02 -33.20
C LEU A 387 1.22 7.44 -33.61
N ASP A 388 0.74 8.24 -32.66
CA ASP A 388 0.37 9.64 -32.92
C ASP A 388 1.54 10.45 -33.47
N ASN A 389 2.74 10.27 -32.91
CA ASN A 389 3.95 10.95 -33.38
C ASN A 389 4.37 10.43 -34.77
N ALA A 390 4.29 9.12 -35.02
CA ALA A 390 4.61 8.51 -36.30
C ALA A 390 3.69 9.01 -37.41
N MET A 391 2.38 9.13 -37.13
CA MET A 391 1.41 9.71 -38.07
C MET A 391 1.69 11.20 -38.33
N ARG A 392 2.04 11.99 -37.31
CA ARG A 392 2.35 13.42 -37.44
C ARG A 392 3.66 13.67 -38.20
N GLU A 393 4.69 12.90 -37.91
CA GLU A 393 6.04 13.07 -38.46
C GLU A 393 6.28 12.23 -39.73
N LYS A 394 5.28 11.48 -40.20
CA LYS A 394 5.37 10.52 -41.31
C LYS A 394 6.52 9.52 -41.14
N LYS A 395 6.69 9.01 -39.92
CA LYS A 395 7.61 7.89 -39.64
C LYS A 395 6.91 6.56 -39.85
N ASP A 396 7.58 5.63 -40.50
CA ASP A 396 7.04 4.32 -40.90
C ASP A 396 7.26 3.21 -39.86
N ASN A 397 8.00 3.49 -38.79
CA ASN A 397 8.36 2.48 -37.79
C ASN A 397 8.10 2.92 -36.35
N LEU A 398 7.42 2.03 -35.60
CA LEU A 398 7.24 2.08 -34.15
C LEU A 398 8.21 1.11 -33.48
N GLU A 399 8.87 1.54 -32.40
CA GLU A 399 9.82 0.72 -31.65
C GLU A 399 9.39 0.60 -30.18
N LEU A 400 8.91 -0.58 -29.79
CA LEU A 400 8.73 -0.91 -28.37
C LEU A 400 9.96 -1.63 -27.82
N LYS A 401 10.53 -1.06 -26.76
CA LYS A 401 11.67 -1.63 -26.02
C LYS A 401 11.26 -2.75 -25.04
N PHE A 402 9.96 -3.03 -24.91
CA PHE A 402 9.44 -3.98 -23.93
C PHE A 402 9.29 -5.40 -24.50
N MET A 403 9.65 -6.40 -23.71
CA MET A 403 9.52 -7.83 -24.07
C MET A 403 8.10 -8.34 -23.79
N PHE A 404 7.14 -7.83 -24.58
CA PHE A 404 5.73 -8.23 -24.50
C PHE A 404 5.24 -8.82 -25.84
N PRO A 405 5.24 -10.17 -25.99
CA PRO A 405 4.95 -10.82 -27.27
C PRO A 405 3.60 -10.43 -27.90
N ALA A 406 2.55 -10.27 -27.08
CA ALA A 406 1.22 -9.89 -27.58
C ALA A 406 1.22 -8.49 -28.23
N LEU A 407 2.05 -7.57 -27.72
CA LEU A 407 2.13 -6.21 -28.22
C LEU A 407 3.04 -6.12 -29.45
N GLN A 408 4.06 -6.97 -29.55
CA GLN A 408 4.94 -7.06 -30.73
C GLN A 408 4.19 -7.41 -32.01
N ALA A 409 3.25 -8.38 -31.94
CA ALA A 409 2.41 -8.73 -33.08
C ALA A 409 1.53 -7.55 -33.54
N LEU A 410 0.98 -6.78 -32.59
CA LEU A 410 0.18 -5.59 -32.88
C LEU A 410 1.00 -4.50 -33.58
N ILE A 411 2.25 -4.26 -33.13
CA ILE A 411 3.16 -3.29 -33.77
C ILE A 411 3.40 -3.65 -35.24
N GLY A 412 3.66 -4.92 -35.54
CA GLY A 412 3.93 -5.35 -36.91
C GLY A 412 2.79 -4.96 -37.86
N ASN A 413 1.54 -5.16 -37.41
CA ASN A 413 0.36 -4.75 -38.16
C ASN A 413 0.26 -3.22 -38.28
N MET A 414 0.55 -2.48 -37.20
CA MET A 414 0.49 -1.01 -37.19
C MET A 414 1.56 -0.38 -38.10
N ASN A 415 2.79 -0.88 -38.10
CA ASN A 415 3.86 -0.42 -39.00
C ASN A 415 3.49 -0.62 -40.47
N SER A 416 2.85 -1.75 -40.80
CA SER A 416 2.34 -2.01 -42.15
C SER A 416 1.26 -1.00 -42.56
N LEU A 417 0.33 -0.66 -41.65
CA LEU A 417 -0.70 0.36 -41.89
C LEU A 417 -0.12 1.77 -42.00
N LEU A 418 0.85 2.13 -41.17
CA LEU A 418 1.54 3.43 -41.23
C LEU A 418 2.28 3.59 -42.57
N THR A 419 3.00 2.56 -43.00
CA THR A 419 3.68 2.53 -44.31
C THR A 419 2.68 2.74 -45.45
N ARG A 420 1.51 2.11 -45.37
CA ARG A 420 0.41 2.30 -46.34
C ARG A 420 -0.13 3.73 -46.31
N TYR A 421 -0.34 4.30 -45.13
CA TYR A 421 -0.88 5.64 -44.95
C TYR A 421 0.07 6.73 -45.45
N ILE A 422 1.36 6.63 -45.13
CA ILE A 422 2.37 7.63 -45.53
C ILE A 422 2.57 7.64 -47.05
N ASN A 423 2.51 6.48 -47.69
CA ASN A 423 2.77 6.32 -49.12
C ASN A 423 1.50 6.38 -50.00
N GLY A 424 0.31 6.50 -49.40
CA GLY A 424 -0.98 6.34 -50.07
C GLY A 424 -1.58 7.59 -50.76
N ASP A 425 -0.91 8.75 -50.72
CA ASP A 425 -1.51 10.05 -51.08
C ASP A 425 -0.84 10.76 -52.28
N THR A 426 -0.19 10.03 -53.19
CA THR A 426 0.44 10.64 -54.39
C THR A 426 -0.31 10.29 -55.67
N GLU A 427 -1.40 11.01 -55.96
CA GLU A 427 -1.87 11.18 -57.34
C GLU A 427 -1.14 12.38 -57.97
N GLY A 428 -0.20 12.10 -58.89
CA GLY A 428 0.50 13.14 -59.63
C GLY A 428 1.80 12.68 -60.29
N GLY A 429 1.67 11.92 -61.39
CA GLY A 429 2.65 11.67 -62.45
C GLY A 429 4.15 11.76 -62.14
N GLY A 430 4.80 10.61 -61.98
CA GLY A 430 6.26 10.50 -61.98
C GLY A 430 6.73 9.08 -61.77
N SER A 431 7.42 8.54 -62.78
CA SER A 431 7.91 7.16 -62.91
C SER A 431 8.66 6.57 -61.70
N ALA A 432 8.29 5.32 -61.38
CA ALA A 432 9.10 4.20 -60.89
C ALA A 432 9.74 4.23 -59.48
N GLY A 433 9.23 3.34 -58.62
CA GLY A 433 9.86 2.81 -57.40
C GLY A 433 9.12 3.23 -56.14
N THR A 434 8.16 2.47 -55.60
CA THR A 434 8.46 1.30 -54.75
C THR A 434 7.15 0.55 -54.47
N PHE A 435 7.13 -0.73 -54.83
CA PHE A 435 6.11 -1.72 -54.51
C PHE A 435 6.02 -1.96 -52.98
N GLY A 436 4.81 -2.13 -52.44
CA GLY A 436 4.62 -2.67 -51.09
C GLY A 436 3.22 -2.41 -50.51
N ASN A 437 2.36 -3.40 -50.25
CA ASN A 437 2.62 -4.83 -50.28
C ASN A 437 1.28 -5.60 -50.25
N LYS A 438 0.53 -5.61 -51.37
CA LYS A 438 -0.67 -6.48 -51.52
C LYS A 438 -0.30 -7.95 -51.32
N ASP A 439 0.93 -8.30 -51.66
CA ASP A 439 1.54 -9.60 -51.38
C ASP A 439 1.64 -9.89 -49.87
N SER A 440 1.99 -8.90 -49.03
CA SER A 440 1.95 -9.06 -47.57
C SER A 440 0.54 -9.15 -46.99
N GLU A 441 -0.43 -8.44 -47.59
CA GLU A 441 -1.84 -8.58 -47.19
C GLU A 441 -2.32 -10.01 -47.46
N ALA A 442 -2.04 -10.53 -48.65
CA ALA A 442 -2.35 -11.91 -49.00
C ALA A 442 -1.62 -12.91 -48.06
N ALA A 443 -0.33 -12.71 -47.77
CA ALA A 443 0.42 -13.55 -46.85
C ALA A 443 -0.16 -13.55 -45.42
N ASN A 444 -0.58 -12.38 -44.91
CA ASN A 444 -1.19 -12.26 -43.59
C ASN A 444 -2.55 -12.96 -43.51
N LEU A 445 -3.37 -12.92 -44.58
CA LEU A 445 -4.64 -13.64 -44.64
C LEU A 445 -4.45 -15.16 -44.53
N LEU A 446 -3.40 -15.71 -45.17
CA LEU A 446 -3.10 -17.14 -45.09
C LEU A 446 -2.74 -17.59 -43.67
N HIS A 447 -2.12 -16.72 -42.86
CA HIS A 447 -1.80 -17.02 -41.46
C HIS A 447 -3.04 -17.13 -40.57
N LEU A 448 -4.15 -16.49 -40.95
CA LEU A 448 -5.42 -16.57 -40.23
C LEU A 448 -6.27 -17.77 -40.64
N MET A 449 -5.95 -18.40 -41.77
CA MET A 449 -6.69 -19.55 -42.28
C MET A 449 -6.21 -20.85 -41.64
N GLY A 450 -7.13 -21.56 -40.98
CA GLY A 450 -6.88 -22.85 -40.33
C GLY A 450 -6.76 -24.05 -41.29
N TYR A 451 -6.96 -23.85 -42.59
CA TYR A 451 -6.87 -24.88 -43.63
C TYR A 451 -5.64 -24.66 -44.51
N PRO A 452 -5.04 -25.72 -45.11
CA PRO A 452 -3.97 -25.59 -46.10
C PRO A 452 -4.34 -24.57 -47.18
N SER A 453 -3.54 -23.52 -47.33
CA SER A 453 -3.83 -22.43 -48.27
C SER A 453 -2.59 -21.78 -48.87
N ILE A 454 -2.79 -21.25 -50.09
CA ILE A 454 -1.77 -20.60 -50.91
C ILE A 454 -2.34 -19.32 -51.53
N ALA A 455 -1.52 -18.26 -51.56
CA ALA A 455 -1.82 -17.01 -52.24
C ALA A 455 -0.98 -16.90 -53.51
N ILE A 456 -1.63 -16.49 -54.60
CA ILE A 456 -1.06 -16.49 -55.94
C ILE A 456 -1.35 -15.13 -56.57
N ARG A 457 -0.35 -14.48 -57.13
CA ARG A 457 -0.49 -13.18 -57.79
C ARG A 457 -1.19 -13.33 -59.14
N SER A 458 -1.69 -12.23 -59.68
CA SER A 458 -2.28 -12.16 -61.02
C SER A 458 -1.38 -12.65 -62.17
N ASP A 459 -0.07 -12.76 -62.00
CA ASP A 459 0.86 -13.34 -62.98
C ASP A 459 1.08 -14.85 -62.80
N ALA A 460 0.29 -15.51 -61.92
CA ALA A 460 0.44 -16.92 -61.53
C ALA A 460 1.74 -17.26 -60.77
N SER A 461 2.43 -16.25 -60.22
CA SER A 461 3.51 -16.47 -59.26
C SER A 461 2.96 -16.63 -57.83
N ILE A 462 3.61 -17.47 -57.04
CA ILE A 462 3.23 -17.76 -55.65
C ILE A 462 3.71 -16.63 -54.75
N ILE A 463 2.79 -16.03 -54.00
CA ILE A 463 3.08 -14.96 -53.03
C ILE A 463 3.59 -15.57 -51.72
N ALA A 464 2.80 -16.48 -51.15
CA ALA A 464 3.05 -17.15 -49.89
C ALA A 464 2.14 -18.38 -49.76
N CYS A 465 2.48 -19.31 -48.87
CA CYS A 465 1.62 -20.40 -48.44
C CYS A 465 1.73 -20.60 -46.92
N ASN A 466 0.71 -21.18 -46.30
CA ASN A 466 0.77 -21.53 -44.88
C ASN A 466 1.39 -22.92 -44.67
N SER A 467 1.73 -23.25 -43.42
CA SER A 467 2.39 -24.51 -43.07
C SER A 467 1.57 -25.76 -43.44
N GLY A 468 0.24 -25.67 -43.44
CA GLY A 468 -0.62 -26.76 -43.91
C GLY A 468 -0.45 -27.04 -45.41
N PHE A 469 -0.30 -25.99 -46.22
CA PHE A 469 -0.06 -26.14 -47.65
C PHE A 469 1.37 -26.59 -47.96
N GLU A 470 2.37 -26.18 -47.17
CA GLU A 470 3.75 -26.68 -47.31
C GLU A 470 3.82 -28.21 -47.21
N GLN A 471 3.08 -28.78 -46.25
CA GLN A 471 2.98 -30.22 -46.07
C GLN A 471 2.34 -30.91 -47.27
N LEU A 472 1.29 -30.31 -47.83
CA LEU A 472 0.55 -30.83 -48.98
C LEU A 472 1.40 -30.76 -50.27
N ALA A 473 2.08 -29.63 -50.49
CA ALA A 473 2.96 -29.41 -51.64
C ALA A 473 4.35 -30.07 -51.51
N ARG A 474 4.67 -30.63 -50.33
CA ARG A 474 5.98 -31.22 -49.98
C ARG A 474 7.15 -30.26 -50.28
N SER A 475 6.93 -28.97 -50.06
CA SER A 475 7.90 -27.91 -50.34
C SER A 475 7.70 -26.76 -49.34
N THR A 476 8.78 -26.06 -49.00
CA THR A 476 8.74 -24.95 -48.04
C THR A 476 8.26 -23.66 -48.71
N SER A 477 7.55 -22.80 -47.98
CA SER A 477 7.06 -21.49 -48.43
C SER A 477 8.20 -20.63 -48.98
N MET A 478 9.38 -20.65 -48.34
CA MET A 478 10.57 -19.93 -48.82
C MET A 478 11.11 -20.43 -50.17
N ALA A 479 10.90 -21.70 -50.50
CA ALA A 479 11.31 -22.29 -51.78
C ALA A 479 10.26 -22.06 -52.89
N MET A 480 9.00 -21.87 -52.52
CA MET A 480 7.89 -21.64 -53.45
C MET A 480 7.63 -20.16 -53.71
N GLN A 481 8.03 -19.27 -52.79
CA GLN A 481 7.80 -17.83 -52.90
C GLN A 481 8.44 -17.25 -54.18
N ASN A 482 7.66 -16.43 -54.88
CA ASN A 482 7.97 -15.83 -56.18
C ASN A 482 8.27 -16.85 -57.31
N GLN A 483 7.96 -18.13 -57.12
CA GLN A 483 8.03 -19.14 -58.17
C GLN A 483 6.67 -19.32 -58.86
N THR A 484 6.68 -19.89 -60.05
CA THR A 484 5.46 -20.31 -60.76
C THR A 484 4.86 -21.58 -60.15
N LEU A 485 3.59 -21.85 -60.45
CA LEU A 485 2.88 -23.06 -59.98
C LEU A 485 3.55 -24.39 -60.35
N SER A 486 4.48 -24.39 -61.31
CA SER A 486 5.29 -25.55 -61.69
C SER A 486 6.22 -26.09 -60.59
N VAL A 487 6.42 -25.36 -59.49
CA VAL A 487 7.19 -25.85 -58.34
C VAL A 487 6.38 -26.83 -57.49
N ILE A 488 5.05 -26.85 -57.62
CA ILE A 488 4.18 -27.83 -56.97
C ILE A 488 4.42 -29.19 -57.64
N GLN A 489 4.93 -30.17 -56.88
CA GLN A 489 5.29 -31.48 -57.44
C GLN A 489 4.08 -32.31 -57.88
N ASP A 490 2.92 -32.08 -57.26
CA ASP A 490 1.69 -32.76 -57.60
C ASP A 490 1.03 -32.10 -58.82
N ALA A 491 1.13 -32.79 -59.97
CA ALA A 491 0.59 -32.32 -61.24
C ALA A 491 -0.94 -32.15 -61.22
N ALA A 492 -1.66 -32.98 -60.46
CA ALA A 492 -3.12 -32.89 -60.38
C ALA A 492 -3.53 -31.66 -59.56
N LEU A 493 -2.87 -31.43 -58.42
CA LEU A 493 -3.08 -30.21 -57.62
C LEU A 493 -2.74 -28.95 -58.43
N GLN A 494 -1.62 -28.95 -59.13
CA GLN A 494 -1.19 -27.83 -59.96
C GLN A 494 -2.23 -27.49 -61.03
N GLN A 495 -2.71 -28.49 -61.78
CA GLN A 495 -3.70 -28.29 -62.84
C GLN A 495 -5.05 -27.79 -62.31
N ASN A 496 -5.49 -28.31 -61.16
CA ASN A 496 -6.73 -27.86 -60.54
C ASN A 496 -6.63 -26.40 -60.07
N ILE A 497 -5.50 -26.02 -59.47
CA ILE A 497 -5.25 -24.62 -59.08
C ILE A 497 -5.26 -23.70 -60.30
N ASP A 498 -4.59 -24.08 -61.39
CA ASP A 498 -4.52 -23.28 -62.61
C ASP A 498 -5.89 -23.11 -63.28
N HIS A 499 -6.68 -24.19 -63.33
CA HIS A 499 -8.06 -24.16 -63.82
C HIS A 499 -8.97 -23.27 -62.97
N LEU A 500 -8.84 -23.37 -61.63
CA LEU A 500 -9.61 -22.55 -60.69
C LEU A 500 -9.24 -21.07 -60.79
N ILE A 501 -7.97 -20.73 -60.97
CA ILE A 501 -7.52 -19.34 -61.17
C ILE A 501 -8.08 -18.78 -62.48
N SER A 502 -8.05 -19.57 -63.55
CA SER A 502 -8.59 -19.17 -64.86
C SER A 502 -10.08 -18.83 -64.75
N ARG A 503 -10.88 -19.69 -64.11
CA ARG A 503 -12.30 -19.43 -63.83
C ARG A 503 -12.53 -18.23 -62.93
N ALA A 504 -11.75 -18.11 -61.84
CA ALA A 504 -11.87 -17.01 -60.90
C ALA A 504 -11.49 -15.65 -61.50
N ARG A 505 -10.69 -15.63 -62.58
CA ARG A 505 -10.36 -14.43 -63.34
C ARG A 505 -11.52 -13.98 -64.24
N GLU A 506 -12.28 -14.90 -64.81
CA GLU A 506 -13.42 -14.59 -65.70
C GLU A 506 -14.62 -14.01 -64.93
N VAL A 507 -14.85 -14.51 -63.71
CA VAL A 507 -15.92 -14.00 -62.82
C VAL A 507 -15.33 -13.64 -61.45
N PRO A 508 -14.74 -12.44 -61.31
CA PRO A 508 -14.21 -11.99 -60.03
C PRO A 508 -15.29 -11.89 -58.95
N GLY A 509 -14.95 -12.27 -57.72
CA GLY A 509 -15.84 -12.13 -56.55
C GLY A 509 -16.73 -13.33 -56.21
N THR A 510 -16.81 -14.35 -57.06
CA THR A 510 -17.48 -15.62 -56.73
C THR A 510 -16.47 -16.67 -56.28
N LEU A 511 -16.89 -17.52 -55.33
CA LEU A 511 -16.11 -18.66 -54.88
C LEU A 511 -16.19 -19.77 -55.93
N HIS A 512 -15.04 -20.18 -56.45
CA HIS A 512 -14.94 -21.30 -57.39
C HIS A 512 -14.40 -22.51 -56.65
N ASN A 513 -15.03 -23.67 -56.81
CA ASN A 513 -14.54 -24.91 -56.21
C ASN A 513 -14.28 -26.01 -57.25
N ASP A 514 -13.41 -26.92 -56.84
CA ASP A 514 -13.12 -28.21 -57.49
C ASP A 514 -12.87 -29.27 -56.42
N GLN A 515 -12.90 -30.54 -56.79
CA GLN A 515 -12.64 -31.65 -55.85
C GLN A 515 -11.47 -32.50 -56.32
N LEU A 516 -10.59 -32.84 -55.38
CA LEU A 516 -9.42 -33.65 -55.65
C LEU A 516 -9.20 -34.64 -54.51
N GLU A 517 -8.84 -35.87 -54.85
CA GLU A 517 -8.56 -36.93 -53.89
C GLU A 517 -7.08 -36.89 -53.48
N PHE A 518 -6.83 -36.70 -52.18
CA PHE A 518 -5.49 -36.72 -51.60
C PHE A 518 -5.35 -37.88 -50.62
N GLY A 519 -4.45 -38.82 -50.90
CA GLY A 519 -4.15 -39.92 -49.97
C GLY A 519 -5.36 -40.80 -49.60
N GLY A 520 -6.36 -40.90 -50.47
CA GLY A 520 -7.60 -41.66 -50.23
C GLY A 520 -8.74 -40.85 -49.60
N HIS A 521 -8.56 -39.55 -49.37
CA HIS A 521 -9.57 -38.65 -48.82
C HIS A 521 -9.96 -37.60 -49.86
N LEU A 522 -11.27 -37.38 -50.02
CA LEU A 522 -11.80 -36.38 -50.94
C LEU A 522 -11.68 -34.98 -50.31
N CYS A 523 -10.97 -34.08 -50.97
CA CYS A 523 -10.81 -32.68 -50.56
C CYS A 523 -11.47 -31.73 -51.55
N SER A 524 -12.03 -30.64 -51.05
CA SER A 524 -12.52 -29.51 -51.83
C SER A 524 -11.43 -28.45 -51.92
N LEU A 525 -11.07 -28.05 -53.13
CA LEU A 525 -10.28 -26.86 -53.39
C LEU A 525 -11.22 -25.70 -53.63
N ASN A 526 -11.03 -24.59 -52.92
CA ASN A 526 -11.81 -23.38 -53.12
C ASN A 526 -10.86 -22.24 -53.51
N CYS A 527 -11.18 -21.51 -54.57
CA CYS A 527 -10.43 -20.38 -55.09
C CYS A 527 -11.31 -19.13 -55.12
N GLN A 528 -10.76 -18.03 -54.62
CA GLN A 528 -11.38 -16.72 -54.68
C GLN A 528 -10.39 -15.68 -55.21
N ALA A 529 -10.85 -14.88 -56.16
CA ALA A 529 -10.12 -13.73 -56.69
C ALA A 529 -10.40 -12.49 -55.84
N PHE A 530 -9.33 -11.78 -55.46
CA PHE A 530 -9.39 -10.51 -54.75
C PHE A 530 -8.95 -9.38 -55.69
N SER A 531 -9.79 -8.35 -55.78
CA SER A 531 -9.56 -7.19 -56.65
C SER A 531 -9.88 -5.92 -55.88
N THR A 532 -8.99 -4.94 -55.96
CA THR A 532 -9.20 -3.58 -55.41
C THR A 532 -9.63 -2.59 -56.49
N SER A 533 -9.50 -2.97 -57.77
CA SER A 533 -9.79 -2.17 -58.96
C SER A 533 -10.46 -3.05 -60.03
N GLU A 534 -10.61 -2.58 -61.28
CA GLU A 534 -11.12 -3.40 -62.40
C GLU A 534 -10.22 -4.61 -62.75
N THR A 535 -9.07 -4.76 -62.10
CA THR A 535 -8.13 -5.87 -62.29
C THR A 535 -7.96 -6.71 -61.02
N VAL A 536 -7.82 -8.03 -61.20
CA VAL A 536 -7.55 -8.97 -60.10
C VAL A 536 -6.11 -8.79 -59.60
N ASP A 537 -5.96 -8.63 -58.29
CA ASP A 537 -4.68 -8.39 -57.64
C ASP A 537 -4.00 -9.73 -57.26
N TYR A 538 -4.73 -10.61 -56.58
CA TYR A 538 -4.26 -11.94 -56.19
C TYR A 538 -5.44 -12.91 -55.99
N PHE A 539 -5.11 -14.20 -55.94
CA PHE A 539 -6.02 -15.31 -55.70
C PHE A 539 -5.62 -16.00 -54.39
N ILE A 540 -6.61 -16.43 -53.63
CA ILE A 540 -6.39 -17.34 -52.49
C ILE A 540 -7.03 -18.67 -52.84
N VAL A 541 -6.25 -19.74 -52.69
CA VAL A 541 -6.73 -21.11 -52.81
C VAL A 541 -6.61 -21.81 -51.46
N SER A 542 -7.71 -22.38 -50.99
CA SER A 542 -7.77 -23.18 -49.76
C SER A 542 -8.13 -24.62 -50.09
N VAL A 543 -7.52 -25.58 -49.40
CA VAL A 543 -7.87 -27.00 -49.48
C VAL A 543 -8.51 -27.41 -48.16
N SER A 544 -9.76 -27.85 -48.21
CA SER A 544 -10.50 -28.34 -47.03
C SER A 544 -11.01 -29.76 -47.29
N PRO A 545 -11.08 -30.64 -46.28
CA PRO A 545 -11.74 -31.94 -46.44
C PRO A 545 -13.21 -31.73 -46.80
N VAL A 546 -13.77 -32.59 -47.65
CA VAL A 546 -15.23 -32.65 -47.86
C VAL A 546 -15.80 -33.39 -46.65
N ASP A 547 -16.68 -32.75 -45.88
CA ASP A 547 -17.27 -33.33 -44.65
C ASP A 547 -17.72 -34.78 -44.86
N GLY A 548 -16.98 -35.72 -44.24
CA GLY A 548 -17.16 -37.16 -44.45
C GLY A 548 -16.06 -38.10 -43.94
N GLY A 549 -15.04 -37.64 -43.21
CA GLY A 549 -14.03 -38.50 -42.57
C GLY A 549 -13.27 -37.74 -41.48
N GLY A 550 -13.47 -38.15 -40.22
CA GLY A 550 -12.95 -37.47 -39.03
C GLY A 550 -11.50 -37.75 -38.69
#